data_AF-A0A9P1ABU3-F1
#
_entry.id   AF-A0A9P1ABU3-F1
#
_cell.length_a   1.000
_cell.length_b   1.000
_cell.length_c   1.000
_cell.angle_alpha   90.00
_cell.angle_beta   90.00
_cell.angle_gamma   90.00
#
_symmetry.space_group_name_H-M   'P 1'
#
loop_
_entity.id
_entity.type
_entity.pdbx_description
1 polymer ?
#
loop_
_entity_poly.entity_id
_entity_poly.type
_entity_poly.pdbx_seq_one_letter_code
_entity_poly.pdbx_strand_id
1 'polypeptide(L)'
;MSNVISIGLCLDSLNYTPSRGGLLFQCAAILGSFVSMLHFCRKHVRHSPVHLNFKLLLVLYFIKCYVHGFVFLSAAANYYYRQLISGDGAPEHVFVSREFYKYVHLMYATTVHADPTIKVLLVIERTWATFRARNYENESSRCVRWLFVVFAFIYPTSMTLFAYWNADFDSPACFALFTPDGTMLGVNVMFIIQIVTSALSIVYVKYLIRLNTRKLENQQFHLTTRYQLHENLSCTHFLSTVLVSSFSVALFFGVSTLALRVGPFDGFRNNPPFFAFLRMAIYPIPLADLLIPIYSGNQMKRERTVKMIHLNEAIKNSPEVYDKMLKAQWA
;
A
#
# COMPACT_ATOMS: atom_id res chain seq x y z
N MET A 1 -26.31 -15.21 6.03
CA MET A 1 -25.90 -16.57 5.61
C MET A 1 -24.70 -16.95 6.46
N SER A 2 -24.89 -17.70 7.54
CA SER A 2 -23.78 -18.37 8.23
C SER A 2 -23.36 -19.52 7.32
N ASN A 3 -22.24 -19.35 6.61
CA ASN A 3 -21.71 -20.40 5.76
C ASN A 3 -21.07 -21.44 6.68
N VAL A 4 -21.82 -22.48 7.03
CA VAL A 4 -21.19 -23.69 7.55
C VAL A 4 -20.30 -24.22 6.42
N ILE A 5 -19.00 -23.93 6.52
CA ILE A 5 -18.02 -24.40 5.56
C ILE A 5 -17.94 -25.91 5.75
N SER A 6 -18.50 -26.66 4.80
CA SER A 6 -18.36 -28.11 4.80
C SER A 6 -16.94 -28.49 4.38
N ILE A 7 -16.45 -29.61 4.91
CA ILE A 7 -15.15 -30.20 4.53
C ILE A 7 -15.07 -30.38 3.00
N GLY A 8 -16.17 -30.81 2.37
CA GLY A 8 -16.28 -30.97 0.92
C GLY A 8 -16.00 -29.69 0.14
N LEU A 9 -16.59 -28.56 0.56
CA LEU A 9 -16.36 -27.26 -0.11
C LEU A 9 -14.88 -26.83 -0.10
N CYS A 10 -14.19 -27.16 0.99
CA CYS A 10 -12.77 -26.84 1.11
C CYS A 10 -11.88 -27.78 0.34
N LEU A 11 -12.18 -29.07 0.34
CA LEU A 11 -11.51 -30.03 -0.53
C LEU A 11 -11.71 -29.66 -2.00
N ASP A 12 -12.91 -29.26 -2.40
CA ASP A 12 -13.20 -28.81 -3.77
C ASP A 12 -12.39 -27.56 -4.11
N SER A 13 -12.31 -26.58 -3.21
CA SER A 13 -11.50 -25.38 -3.41
C SER A 13 -10.01 -25.70 -3.49
N LEU A 14 -9.48 -26.56 -2.60
CA LEU A 14 -8.10 -27.03 -2.60
C LEU A 14 -7.77 -27.81 -3.89
N ASN A 15 -8.76 -28.51 -4.44
CA ASN A 15 -8.64 -29.31 -5.65
C ASN A 15 -8.89 -28.55 -6.95
N TYR A 16 -9.43 -27.34 -6.87
CA TYR A 16 -9.74 -26.54 -8.04
C TYR A 16 -8.47 -25.95 -8.68
N THR A 17 -8.07 -26.50 -9.82
CA THR A 17 -6.86 -26.11 -10.57
C THR A 17 -6.76 -24.60 -10.83
N PRO A 18 -7.83 -23.88 -11.24
CA PRO A 18 -7.75 -22.43 -11.42
C PRO A 18 -7.41 -21.67 -10.13
N SER A 19 -7.94 -22.07 -8.97
CA SER A 19 -7.59 -21.47 -7.67
C SER A 19 -6.09 -21.55 -7.40
N ARG A 20 -5.48 -22.71 -7.70
CA ARG A 20 -4.04 -22.92 -7.55
C ARG A 20 -3.24 -22.03 -8.50
N GLY A 21 -3.62 -22.00 -9.78
CA GLY A 21 -2.97 -21.15 -10.78
C GLY A 21 -3.03 -19.66 -10.39
N GLY A 22 -4.20 -19.19 -9.94
CA GLY A 22 -4.38 -17.82 -9.44
C GLY A 22 -3.51 -17.52 -8.22
N LEU A 23 -3.46 -18.42 -7.24
CA LEU A 23 -2.63 -18.24 -6.05
C LEU A 23 -1.13 -18.26 -6.38
N LEU A 24 -0.66 -19.13 -7.27
CA LEU A 24 0.72 -19.13 -7.76
C LEU A 24 1.07 -17.80 -8.44
N PHE A 25 0.18 -17.27 -9.28
CA PHE A 25 0.37 -15.99 -9.93
C PHE A 25 0.49 -14.85 -8.91
N GLN A 26 -0.36 -14.83 -7.87
CA GLN A 26 -0.25 -13.86 -6.78
C GLN A 26 1.07 -13.98 -6.02
N CYS A 27 1.51 -15.21 -5.70
CA CYS A 27 2.82 -15.44 -5.07
C CYS A 27 3.98 -14.92 -5.95
N ALA A 28 3.95 -15.17 -7.25
CA ALA A 28 4.94 -14.65 -8.19
C ALA A 28 4.94 -13.12 -8.24
N ALA A 29 3.76 -12.49 -8.24
CA ALA A 29 3.63 -11.04 -8.17
C ALA A 29 4.22 -10.47 -6.87
N ILE A 30 4.01 -11.11 -5.71
CA ILE A 30 4.61 -10.71 -4.44
C ILE A 30 6.13 -10.81 -4.48
N LEU A 31 6.68 -11.92 -4.97
CA LEU A 31 8.12 -12.09 -5.09
C LEU A 31 8.73 -11.04 -6.02
N GLY A 32 8.08 -10.76 -7.15
CA GLY A 32 8.45 -9.66 -8.04
C GLY A 32 8.38 -8.30 -7.33
N SER A 33 7.35 -8.08 -6.49
CA SER A 33 7.17 -6.84 -5.75
C SER A 33 8.33 -6.62 -4.78
N PHE A 34 8.83 -7.68 -4.11
CA PHE A 34 9.99 -7.60 -3.22
C PHE A 34 11.23 -7.14 -3.96
N VAL A 35 11.50 -7.67 -5.15
CA VAL A 35 12.65 -7.25 -5.98
C VAL A 35 12.49 -5.80 -6.43
N SER A 36 11.30 -5.44 -6.92
CA SER A 36 10.97 -4.09 -7.39
C SER A 36 11.11 -3.04 -6.28
N MET A 37 10.56 -3.31 -5.09
CA MET A 37 10.67 -2.44 -3.92
C MET A 37 12.13 -2.28 -3.47
N LEU A 38 12.89 -3.37 -3.42
CA LEU A 38 14.30 -3.31 -2.99
C LEU A 38 15.14 -2.50 -3.98
N HIS A 39 14.89 -2.68 -5.28
CA HIS A 39 15.50 -1.87 -6.34
C HIS A 39 15.13 -0.39 -6.19
N PHE A 40 13.85 -0.09 -6.01
CA PHE A 40 13.35 1.28 -5.85
C PHE A 40 13.96 1.96 -4.61
N CYS A 41 13.96 1.30 -3.45
CA CYS A 41 14.54 1.80 -2.21
C CYS A 41 16.04 2.13 -2.37
N ARG A 42 16.82 1.20 -2.94
CA ARG A 42 18.26 1.39 -3.15
C ARG A 42 18.56 2.53 -4.13
N LYS A 43 17.87 2.56 -5.26
CA LYS A 43 18.17 3.48 -6.37
C LYS A 43 17.57 4.87 -6.17
N HIS A 44 16.34 4.94 -5.67
CA HIS A 44 15.57 6.18 -5.62
C HIS A 44 15.46 6.76 -4.22
N VAL A 45 15.34 5.96 -3.16
CA VAL A 45 15.10 6.50 -1.79
C VAL A 45 16.40 6.84 -1.07
N ARG A 46 17.38 5.91 -1.06
CA ARG A 46 18.63 6.05 -0.28
C ARG A 46 19.41 7.32 -0.63
N HIS A 47 19.49 7.66 -1.92
CA HIS A 47 20.26 8.79 -2.43
C HIS A 47 19.40 9.99 -2.82
N SER A 48 18.11 10.00 -2.48
CA SER A 48 17.27 11.15 -2.78
C SER A 48 17.63 12.33 -1.86
N PRO A 49 17.57 13.59 -2.31
CA PRO A 49 17.70 14.76 -1.43
C PRO A 49 16.51 14.96 -0.48
N VAL A 50 15.45 14.15 -0.62
CA VAL A 50 14.19 14.34 0.09
C VAL A 50 14.33 14.32 1.60
N HIS A 51 13.50 15.13 2.27
CA HIS A 51 13.47 15.22 3.72
C HIS A 51 13.31 13.87 4.41
N LEU A 52 13.97 13.76 5.56
CA LEU A 52 14.10 12.50 6.29
C LEU A 52 12.76 11.96 6.78
N ASN A 53 11.80 12.83 7.12
CA ASN A 53 10.46 12.42 7.57
C ASN A 53 9.69 11.70 6.46
N PHE A 54 9.65 12.29 5.26
CA PHE A 54 9.07 11.66 4.08
C PHE A 54 9.78 10.36 3.72
N LYS A 55 11.12 10.34 3.74
CA LYS A 55 11.90 9.10 3.50
C LYS A 55 11.54 8.02 4.52
N LEU A 56 11.44 8.36 5.81
CA LEU A 56 11.09 7.42 6.87
C LEU A 56 9.69 6.83 6.63
N LEU A 57 8.69 7.67 6.36
CA LEU A 57 7.33 7.23 6.05
C LEU A 57 7.28 6.36 4.78
N LEU A 58 8.07 6.71 3.76
CA LEU A 58 8.16 5.93 2.53
C LEU A 58 8.85 4.56 2.78
N VAL A 59 9.88 4.51 3.64
CA VAL A 59 10.50 3.24 4.06
C VAL A 59 9.50 2.41 4.87
N LEU A 60 8.75 3.02 5.80
CA LEU A 60 7.70 2.33 6.55
C LEU A 60 6.62 1.76 5.61
N TYR A 61 6.22 2.51 4.58
CA TYR A 61 5.31 2.04 3.53
C TYR A 61 5.84 0.76 2.86
N PHE A 62 7.11 0.73 2.47
CA PHE A 62 7.70 -0.46 1.86
C PHE A 62 7.85 -1.62 2.85
N ILE A 63 8.27 -1.37 4.09
CA ILE A 63 8.33 -2.40 5.15
C ILE A 63 6.94 -3.02 5.34
N LYS A 64 5.88 -2.21 5.38
CA LYS A 64 4.50 -2.72 5.43
C LYS A 64 4.19 -3.64 4.24
N CYS A 65 4.62 -3.30 3.04
CA CYS A 65 4.39 -4.13 1.84
C CYS A 65 5.16 -5.45 1.93
N TYR A 66 6.39 -5.45 2.49
CA TYR A 66 7.13 -6.68 2.79
C TYR A 66 6.39 -7.57 3.79
N VAL A 67 5.93 -7.00 4.90
CA VAL A 67 5.20 -7.75 5.93
C VAL A 67 3.90 -8.32 5.35
N HIS A 68 3.14 -7.54 4.59
CA HIS A 68 1.93 -8.00 3.91
C HIS A 68 2.21 -9.14 2.94
N GLY A 69 3.23 -9.00 2.09
CA GLY A 69 3.64 -10.05 1.17
C GLY A 69 4.11 -11.31 1.88
N PHE A 70 4.86 -11.19 2.97
CA PHE A 70 5.30 -12.34 3.77
C PHE A 70 4.11 -13.08 4.38
N VAL A 71 3.18 -12.35 5.02
CA VAL A 71 1.95 -12.92 5.60
C VAL A 71 1.13 -13.64 4.54
N PHE A 72 0.99 -13.06 3.34
CA PHE A 72 0.29 -13.70 2.23
C PHE A 72 1.00 -14.97 1.75
N LEU A 73 2.32 -14.93 1.57
CA LEU A 73 3.12 -16.09 1.18
C LEU A 73 3.04 -17.20 2.22
N SER A 74 3.04 -16.87 3.52
CA SER A 74 2.82 -17.84 4.60
C SER A 74 1.44 -18.49 4.50
N ALA A 75 0.39 -17.71 4.27
CA ALA A 75 -0.97 -18.24 4.07
C ALA A 75 -1.05 -19.15 2.84
N ALA A 76 -0.41 -18.74 1.73
CA ALA A 76 -0.36 -19.51 0.49
C ALA A 76 0.44 -20.81 0.66
N ALA A 77 1.59 -20.77 1.33
CA ALA A 77 2.39 -21.95 1.64
C ALA A 77 1.61 -22.94 2.51
N ASN A 78 0.86 -22.45 3.51
CA ASN A 78 -0.01 -23.30 4.32
C ASN A 78 -1.12 -23.93 3.48
N TYR A 79 -1.71 -23.19 2.55
CA TYR A 79 -2.72 -23.70 1.61
C TYR A 79 -2.17 -24.86 0.76
N TYR A 80 -0.99 -24.69 0.16
CA TYR A 80 -0.35 -25.77 -0.63
C TYR A 80 0.11 -26.95 0.22
N TYR A 81 0.64 -26.69 1.41
CA TYR A 81 1.01 -27.75 2.34
C TYR A 81 -0.20 -28.62 2.67
N ARG A 82 -1.34 -28.01 2.98
CA ARG A 82 -2.61 -28.71 3.25
C ARG A 82 -3.11 -29.49 2.06
N GLN A 83 -2.97 -28.95 0.85
CA GLN A 83 -3.31 -29.66 -0.37
C GLN A 83 -2.52 -30.98 -0.50
N LEU A 84 -1.23 -30.98 -0.15
CA LEU A 84 -0.38 -32.17 -0.22
C LEU A 84 -0.78 -33.24 0.79
N ILE A 85 -1.09 -32.85 2.02
CA ILE A 85 -1.44 -33.78 3.11
C ILE A 85 -2.92 -34.20 3.12
N SER A 86 -3.81 -33.41 2.52
CA SER A 86 -5.26 -33.74 2.47
C SER A 86 -5.59 -34.85 1.48
N GLY A 87 -4.61 -35.31 0.68
CA GLY A 87 -4.76 -36.46 -0.22
C GLY A 87 -5.13 -37.75 0.50
N ASP A 88 -4.83 -37.86 1.79
CA ASP A 88 -5.12 -39.03 2.63
C ASP A 88 -6.56 -39.04 3.19
N GLY A 89 -7.38 -38.04 2.86
CA GLY A 89 -8.82 -38.01 3.20
C GLY A 89 -9.15 -37.65 4.66
N ALA A 90 -8.15 -37.39 5.50
CA ALA A 90 -8.37 -37.03 6.89
C ALA A 90 -8.89 -35.58 7.02
N PRO A 91 -10.05 -35.34 7.66
CA PRO A 91 -10.70 -34.03 7.74
C PRO A 91 -9.88 -33.00 8.55
N GLU A 92 -9.03 -33.48 9.45
CA GLU A 92 -8.15 -32.69 10.32
C GLU A 92 -7.11 -31.88 9.53
N HIS A 93 -6.75 -32.37 8.34
CA HIS A 93 -5.71 -31.80 7.50
C HIS A 93 -6.25 -30.72 6.54
N VAL A 94 -7.57 -30.64 6.38
CA VAL A 94 -8.23 -29.69 5.47
C VAL A 94 -8.28 -28.29 6.08
N PHE A 95 -8.51 -28.16 7.38
CA PHE A 95 -8.73 -26.87 8.05
C PHE A 95 -7.48 -26.27 8.67
N VAL A 96 -7.29 -24.98 8.45
CA VAL A 96 -6.22 -24.18 9.05
C VAL A 96 -6.26 -24.30 10.58
N SER A 97 -5.10 -24.46 11.21
CA SER A 97 -5.04 -24.52 12.68
C SER A 97 -5.44 -23.16 13.25
N ARG A 98 -6.22 -23.18 14.34
CA ARG A 98 -6.76 -21.98 14.98
C ARG A 98 -5.71 -20.88 15.21
N GLU A 99 -4.58 -21.24 15.80
CA GLU A 99 -3.52 -20.29 16.11
C GLU A 99 -2.92 -19.66 14.84
N PHE A 100 -2.64 -20.49 13.82
CA PHE A 100 -2.11 -19.98 12.56
C PHE A 100 -3.13 -19.05 11.88
N TYR A 101 -4.40 -19.45 11.85
CA TYR A 101 -5.46 -18.62 11.29
C TYR A 101 -5.54 -17.26 12.00
N LYS A 102 -5.63 -17.27 13.34
CA LYS A 102 -5.72 -16.06 14.15
C LYS A 102 -4.54 -15.10 13.92
N TYR A 103 -3.30 -15.55 14.06
CA TYR A 103 -2.14 -14.66 13.95
C TYR A 103 -1.94 -14.16 12.52
N VAL A 104 -2.01 -15.03 11.52
CA VAL A 104 -1.81 -14.65 10.11
C VAL A 104 -2.91 -13.70 9.65
N HIS A 105 -4.17 -13.97 10.03
CA HIS A 105 -5.29 -13.10 9.67
C HIS A 105 -5.19 -11.72 10.33
N LEU A 106 -4.88 -11.65 11.62
CA LEU A 106 -4.76 -10.38 12.33
C LEU A 106 -3.55 -9.56 11.83
N MET A 107 -2.43 -10.20 11.53
CA MET A 107 -1.29 -9.53 10.90
C MET A 107 -1.66 -9.01 9.51
N TYR A 108 -2.35 -9.81 8.71
CA TYR A 108 -2.88 -9.40 7.41
C TYR A 108 -3.79 -8.17 7.53
N ALA A 109 -4.82 -8.23 8.37
CA ALA A 109 -5.76 -7.12 8.59
C ALA A 109 -5.02 -5.85 9.05
N THR A 110 -4.06 -5.98 9.99
CA THR A 110 -3.25 -4.86 10.45
C THR A 110 -2.44 -4.22 9.34
N THR A 111 -1.83 -5.03 8.46
CA THR A 111 -1.11 -4.47 7.30
C THR A 111 -2.05 -3.78 6.32
N VAL A 112 -3.28 -4.28 6.11
CA VAL A 112 -4.29 -3.62 5.28
C VAL A 112 -4.66 -2.25 5.86
N HIS A 113 -4.81 -2.12 7.18
CA HIS A 113 -5.10 -0.84 7.85
C HIS A 113 -3.88 0.10 7.96
N ALA A 114 -2.67 -0.44 7.98
CA ALA A 114 -1.44 0.35 7.98
C ALA A 114 -1.26 1.13 6.67
N ASP A 115 -1.73 0.59 5.56
CA ASP A 115 -1.64 1.23 4.24
C ASP A 115 -2.25 2.65 4.17
N PRO A 116 -3.56 2.85 4.43
CA PRO A 116 -4.16 4.18 4.41
C PRO A 116 -3.60 5.07 5.51
N THR A 117 -3.22 4.51 6.65
CA THR A 117 -2.63 5.26 7.77
C THR A 117 -1.32 5.93 7.37
N ILE A 118 -0.38 5.16 6.81
CA ILE A 118 0.92 5.69 6.36
C ILE A 118 0.71 6.74 5.25
N LYS A 119 -0.26 6.52 4.35
CA LYS A 119 -0.64 7.48 3.31
C LYS A 119 -1.15 8.80 3.89
N VAL A 120 -2.04 8.76 4.88
CA VAL A 120 -2.49 9.97 5.58
C VAL A 120 -1.33 10.69 6.27
N LEU A 121 -0.43 9.95 6.92
CA LEU A 121 0.77 10.54 7.52
C LEU A 121 1.67 11.21 6.48
N LEU A 122 1.84 10.62 5.30
CA LEU A 122 2.54 11.27 4.17
C LEU A 122 1.85 12.56 3.74
N VAL A 123 0.51 12.59 3.70
CA VAL A 123 -0.24 13.82 3.38
C VAL A 123 -0.04 14.90 4.45
N ILE A 124 -0.10 14.55 5.74
CA ILE A 124 0.16 15.47 6.86
C ILE A 124 1.59 16.01 6.78
N GLU A 125 2.55 15.15 6.48
CA GLU A 125 3.95 15.54 6.36
C GLU A 125 4.17 16.49 5.16
N ARG A 126 3.52 16.25 4.01
CA ARG A 126 3.51 17.19 2.87
C ARG A 126 2.79 18.49 3.18
N THR A 127 1.76 18.45 4.02
CA THR A 127 1.07 19.66 4.51
C THR A 127 2.03 20.54 5.27
N TRP A 128 2.75 19.94 6.22
CA TRP A 128 3.74 20.65 7.03
C TRP A 128 4.84 21.27 6.16
N ALA A 129 5.39 20.50 5.21
CA ALA A 129 6.40 20.97 4.27
C ALA A 129 5.89 22.14 3.39
N THR A 130 4.63 22.08 2.97
CA THR A 130 3.99 23.13 2.14
C THR A 130 3.79 24.44 2.91
N PHE A 131 3.36 24.37 4.17
CA PHE A 131 3.11 25.57 4.98
C PHE A 131 4.38 26.17 5.58
N ARG A 132 5.34 25.33 6.00
CA ARG A 132 6.58 25.78 6.66
C ARG A 132 7.81 25.76 5.77
N ALA A 133 7.66 25.93 4.45
CA ALA A 133 8.75 25.78 3.48
C ALA A 133 10.07 26.48 3.90
N ARG A 134 10.02 27.69 4.48
CA ARG A 134 11.21 28.45 4.91
C ARG A 134 11.97 27.85 6.10
N ASN A 135 11.26 27.29 7.09
CA ASN A 135 11.86 26.81 8.33
C ASN A 135 11.96 25.28 8.38
N TYR A 136 11.51 24.61 7.33
CA TYR A 136 11.22 23.18 7.38
C TYR A 136 12.47 22.32 7.64
N GLU A 137 13.65 22.71 7.13
CA GLU A 137 14.91 22.01 7.41
C GLU A 137 15.34 22.14 8.88
N ASN A 138 15.23 23.36 9.42
CA ASN A 138 15.66 23.68 10.78
C ASN A 138 14.73 23.09 11.86
N GLU A 139 13.46 22.88 11.51
CA GLU A 139 12.43 22.41 12.45
C GLU A 139 12.19 20.89 12.40
N SER A 140 12.99 20.09 11.68
CA SER A 140 12.83 18.62 11.64
C SER A 140 13.24 17.94 12.97
N SER A 141 12.45 18.19 14.01
CA SER A 141 12.70 17.66 15.34
C SER A 141 12.64 16.13 15.31
N ARG A 142 13.58 15.48 16.02
CA ARG A 142 13.58 14.02 16.21
C ARG A 142 12.24 13.54 16.80
N CYS A 143 11.57 14.37 17.60
CA CYS A 143 10.30 14.06 18.23
C CYS A 143 9.19 13.80 17.19
N VAL A 144 9.01 14.68 16.20
CA VAL A 144 7.96 14.51 15.16
C VAL A 144 8.17 13.22 14.36
N ARG A 145 9.42 12.83 14.10
CA ARG A 145 9.74 11.55 13.43
C ARG A 145 9.23 10.35 14.21
N TRP A 146 9.53 10.30 15.51
CA TRP A 146 9.09 9.19 16.35
C TRP A 146 7.58 9.15 16.50
N LEU A 147 6.91 10.32 16.56
CA LEU A 147 5.46 10.38 16.56
C LEU A 147 4.84 9.73 15.32
N PHE A 148 5.39 9.97 14.12
CA PHE A 148 4.92 9.30 12.91
C PHE A 148 5.08 7.78 12.96
N VAL A 149 6.23 7.29 13.43
CA VAL A 149 6.48 5.84 13.58
C VAL A 149 5.46 5.25 14.55
N VAL A 150 5.32 5.84 15.74
CA VAL A 150 4.40 5.35 16.77
C VAL A 150 2.97 5.33 16.25
N PHE A 151 2.51 6.40 15.59
CA PHE A 151 1.15 6.47 15.05
C PHE A 151 0.92 5.44 13.93
N ALA A 152 1.94 5.19 13.09
CA ALA A 152 1.88 4.19 12.03
C ALA A 152 1.72 2.75 12.53
N PHE A 153 2.04 2.46 13.80
CA PHE A 153 1.85 1.15 14.42
C PHE A 153 0.62 1.09 15.32
N ILE A 154 0.43 2.10 16.19
CA ILE A 154 -0.65 2.09 17.18
C ILE A 154 -2.01 2.14 16.48
N TYR A 155 -2.19 3.05 15.53
CA TYR A 155 -3.51 3.27 14.93
C TYR A 155 -4.01 2.06 14.11
N PRO A 156 -3.21 1.42 13.24
CA PRO A 156 -3.67 0.21 12.54
C PRO A 156 -3.97 -0.93 13.49
N THR A 157 -3.14 -1.10 14.53
CA THR A 157 -3.33 -2.15 15.53
C THR A 157 -4.63 -1.94 16.30
N SER A 158 -4.91 -0.71 16.75
CA SER A 158 -6.16 -0.40 17.46
C SER A 158 -7.39 -0.61 16.58
N MET A 159 -7.31 -0.22 15.30
CA MET A 159 -8.39 -0.44 14.34
C MET A 159 -8.64 -1.94 14.08
N THR A 160 -7.59 -2.75 13.96
CA THR A 160 -7.73 -4.21 13.86
C THR A 160 -8.38 -4.78 15.12
N LEU A 161 -7.89 -4.41 16.31
CA LEU A 161 -8.47 -4.90 17.57
C LEU A 161 -9.95 -4.54 17.71
N PHE A 162 -10.32 -3.33 17.30
CA PHE A 162 -11.71 -2.90 17.29
C PHE A 162 -12.56 -3.69 16.28
N ALA A 163 -12.09 -3.83 15.04
CA ALA A 163 -12.84 -4.53 13.99
C ALA A 163 -13.01 -6.04 14.25
N TYR A 164 -12.09 -6.63 15.02
CA TYR A 164 -12.05 -8.06 15.32
C TYR A 164 -12.38 -8.39 16.78
N TRP A 165 -12.97 -7.45 17.54
CA TRP A 165 -13.29 -7.67 18.96
C TRP A 165 -14.23 -8.88 19.18
N ASN A 166 -15.16 -9.13 18.25
CA ASN A 166 -16.10 -10.26 18.29
C ASN A 166 -15.76 -11.36 17.27
N ALA A 167 -14.48 -11.50 16.90
CA ALA A 167 -14.07 -12.46 15.88
C ALA A 167 -14.10 -13.90 16.40
N ASP A 168 -14.79 -14.78 15.68
CA ASP A 168 -14.75 -16.21 15.94
C ASP A 168 -13.68 -16.90 15.08
N PHE A 169 -12.52 -17.16 15.69
CA PHE A 169 -11.41 -17.91 15.08
C PHE A 169 -11.49 -19.42 15.32
N ASP A 170 -12.48 -19.90 16.08
CA ASP A 170 -12.72 -21.34 16.28
C ASP A 170 -13.48 -21.93 15.08
N SER A 171 -14.15 -21.09 14.29
CA SER A 171 -14.79 -21.49 13.04
C SER A 171 -13.79 -22.10 12.04
N PRO A 172 -14.13 -23.24 11.39
CA PRO A 172 -13.23 -23.91 10.47
C PRO A 172 -12.98 -23.08 9.22
N ALA A 173 -11.72 -22.74 8.96
CA ALA A 173 -11.29 -21.95 7.80
C ALA A 173 -10.30 -22.72 6.94
N CYS A 174 -10.43 -22.58 5.62
CA CYS A 174 -9.60 -23.32 4.65
C CYS A 174 -8.49 -22.46 4.05
N PHE A 175 -8.56 -21.16 4.30
CA PHE A 175 -7.51 -20.22 3.95
C PHE A 175 -7.39 -19.15 5.04
N ALA A 176 -6.18 -18.91 5.51
CA ALA A 176 -5.95 -18.05 6.67
C ALA A 176 -6.32 -16.57 6.43
N LEU A 177 -6.46 -16.14 5.18
CA LEU A 177 -6.85 -14.76 4.85
C LEU A 177 -8.37 -14.57 4.73
N PHE A 178 -9.18 -15.63 4.88
CA PHE A 178 -10.63 -15.48 4.89
C PHE A 178 -11.10 -14.79 6.16
N THR A 179 -12.05 -13.87 6.01
CA THR A 179 -12.62 -13.10 7.12
C THR A 179 -13.33 -14.04 8.11
N PRO A 180 -12.99 -14.01 9.41
CA PRO A 180 -13.64 -14.83 10.43
C PRO A 180 -15.08 -14.39 10.64
N ASP A 181 -15.90 -15.32 11.11
CA ASP A 181 -17.29 -15.06 11.41
C ASP A 181 -17.43 -13.99 12.52
N GLY A 182 -18.56 -13.28 12.51
CA GLY A 182 -18.84 -12.18 13.45
C GLY A 182 -18.15 -10.85 13.13
N THR A 183 -17.17 -10.80 12.23
CA THR A 183 -16.40 -9.56 11.92
C THR A 183 -16.89 -8.79 10.69
N MET A 184 -17.86 -9.32 9.96
CA MET A 184 -18.30 -8.78 8.67
C MET A 184 -18.71 -7.30 8.74
N LEU A 185 -19.44 -6.90 9.79
CA LEU A 185 -19.84 -5.50 9.98
C LEU A 185 -18.62 -4.60 10.24
N GLY A 186 -17.74 -5.01 11.16
CA GLY A 186 -16.52 -4.25 11.49
C GLY A 186 -15.61 -4.06 10.28
N VAL A 187 -15.35 -5.13 9.53
CA VAL A 187 -14.55 -5.09 8.30
C VAL A 187 -15.18 -4.18 7.25
N ASN A 188 -16.51 -4.25 7.04
CA ASN A 188 -17.19 -3.38 6.08
C ASN A 188 -17.10 -1.89 6.49
N VAL A 189 -17.29 -1.57 7.78
CA VAL A 189 -17.18 -0.19 8.28
C VAL A 189 -15.75 0.33 8.09
N MET A 190 -14.73 -0.47 8.42
CA MET A 190 -13.33 -0.10 8.20
C MET A 190 -13.02 0.14 6.72
N PHE A 191 -13.56 -0.69 5.83
CA PHE A 191 -13.37 -0.55 4.39
C PHE A 191 -13.98 0.75 3.85
N ILE A 192 -15.17 1.12 4.34
CA ILE A 192 -15.82 2.41 4.01
C ILE A 192 -14.95 3.58 4.50
N ILE A 193 -14.50 3.54 5.76
CA ILE A 193 -13.61 4.58 6.32
C ILE A 193 -12.33 4.71 5.48
N GLN A 194 -11.74 3.59 5.04
CA GLN A 194 -10.54 3.59 4.20
C GLN A 194 -10.78 4.23 2.83
N ILE A 195 -11.89 3.91 2.16
CA ILE A 195 -12.26 4.52 0.87
C ILE A 195 -12.46 6.03 1.03
N VAL A 196 -13.23 6.46 2.03
CA VAL A 196 -13.51 7.88 2.29
C VAL A 196 -12.22 8.63 2.61
N THR A 197 -11.39 8.09 3.50
CA THR A 197 -10.11 8.70 3.89
C THR A 197 -9.15 8.82 2.70
N SER A 198 -9.11 7.79 1.84
CA SER A 198 -8.29 7.80 0.62
C SER A 198 -8.77 8.85 -0.39
N ALA A 199 -10.08 8.96 -0.60
CA ALA A 199 -10.67 9.98 -1.47
C ALA A 199 -10.38 11.41 -0.98
N LEU A 200 -10.58 11.66 0.32
CA LEU A 200 -10.24 12.95 0.94
C LEU A 200 -8.75 13.27 0.82
N SER A 201 -7.88 12.27 1.03
CA SER A 201 -6.42 12.43 0.88
C SER A 201 -6.03 12.84 -0.54
N ILE A 202 -6.67 12.26 -1.56
CA ILE A 202 -6.42 12.64 -2.98
C ILE A 202 -6.84 14.08 -3.23
N VAL A 203 -8.07 14.46 -2.84
CA VAL A 203 -8.58 15.83 -3.03
C VAL A 203 -7.65 16.83 -2.35
N TYR A 204 -7.24 16.53 -1.12
CA TYR A 204 -6.38 17.40 -0.34
C TYR A 204 -4.96 17.50 -0.90
N VAL A 205 -4.36 16.41 -1.38
CA VAL A 205 -3.06 16.46 -2.07
C VAL A 205 -3.14 17.27 -3.37
N LYS A 206 -4.22 17.16 -4.15
CA LYS A 206 -4.41 18.01 -5.33
C LYS A 206 -4.52 19.49 -4.96
N TYR A 207 -5.15 19.80 -3.83
CA TYR A 207 -5.17 21.15 -3.27
C TYR A 207 -3.75 21.62 -2.89
N LEU A 208 -2.95 20.80 -2.20
CA LEU A 208 -1.56 21.12 -1.88
C LEU A 208 -0.69 21.36 -3.12
N ILE A 209 -0.87 20.59 -4.18
CA ILE A 209 -0.19 20.81 -5.47
C ILE A 209 -0.50 22.21 -6.00
N ARG A 210 -1.78 22.58 -6.06
CA ARG A 210 -2.20 23.91 -6.54
C ARG A 210 -1.63 25.04 -5.68
N LEU A 211 -1.63 24.87 -4.35
CA LEU A 211 -1.02 25.85 -3.43
C LEU A 211 0.49 26.00 -3.68
N ASN A 212 1.21 24.90 -3.84
CA ASN A 212 2.65 24.92 -4.10
C ASN A 212 2.97 25.55 -5.46
N THR A 213 2.18 25.26 -6.50
CA THR A 213 2.34 25.90 -7.82
C THR A 213 2.14 27.42 -7.74
N ARG A 214 1.06 27.89 -7.09
CA ARG A 214 0.82 29.32 -6.89
C ARG A 214 1.94 30.00 -6.10
N LYS A 215 2.46 29.35 -5.05
CA LYS A 215 3.61 29.86 -4.30
C LYS A 215 4.87 29.95 -5.17
N LEU A 216 5.06 29.05 -6.13
CA LEU A 216 6.22 29.05 -7.00
C LEU A 216 6.15 30.17 -8.05
N GLU A 217 4.94 30.49 -8.51
CA GLU A 217 4.67 31.59 -9.44
C GLU A 217 4.92 32.97 -8.81
N ASN A 218 4.63 33.12 -7.51
CA ASN A 218 4.93 34.34 -6.76
C ASN A 218 6.45 34.51 -6.58
N GLN A 219 7.09 35.28 -7.47
CA GLN A 219 8.55 35.33 -7.69
C GLN A 219 9.41 35.90 -6.52
N GLN A 220 8.83 36.28 -5.39
CA GLN A 220 9.53 37.00 -4.32
C GLN A 220 10.30 36.12 -3.31
N PHE A 221 10.57 34.86 -3.63
CA PHE A 221 11.26 33.94 -2.70
C PHE A 221 12.76 33.86 -2.95
N HIS A 222 13.54 33.73 -1.87
CA HIS A 222 14.96 33.37 -1.93
C HIS A 222 15.16 32.06 -2.69
N LEU A 223 16.31 31.93 -3.35
CA LEU A 223 16.65 30.81 -4.23
C LEU A 223 16.54 29.45 -3.52
N THR A 224 16.95 29.37 -2.25
CA THR A 224 16.87 28.18 -1.39
C THR A 224 15.42 27.76 -1.14
N THR A 225 14.54 28.70 -0.80
CA THR A 225 13.11 28.42 -0.59
C THR A 225 12.43 27.97 -1.89
N ARG A 226 12.81 28.52 -3.05
CA ARG A 226 12.28 28.07 -4.35
C ARG A 226 12.70 26.63 -4.66
N TYR A 227 13.95 26.28 -4.36
CA TYR A 227 14.43 24.91 -4.51
C TYR A 227 13.64 23.93 -3.63
N GLN A 228 13.49 24.24 -2.34
CA GLN A 228 12.70 23.43 -1.39
C GLN A 228 11.24 23.28 -1.83
N LEU A 229 10.64 24.36 -2.34
CA LEU A 229 9.28 24.34 -2.86
C LEU A 229 9.15 23.44 -4.10
N HIS A 230 10.13 23.48 -5.01
CA HIS A 230 10.14 22.62 -6.19
C HIS A 230 10.31 21.15 -5.82
N GLU A 231 11.17 20.84 -4.85
CA GLU A 231 11.33 19.49 -4.32
C GLU A 231 10.04 19.00 -3.64
N ASN A 232 9.42 19.84 -2.81
CA ASN A 232 8.14 19.53 -2.18
C ASN A 232 7.03 19.29 -3.21
N LEU A 233 6.98 20.08 -4.28
CA LEU A 233 6.04 19.90 -5.38
C LEU A 233 6.25 18.56 -6.09
N SER A 234 7.49 18.21 -6.45
CA SER A 234 7.85 16.89 -7.01
C SER A 234 7.39 15.74 -6.10
N CYS A 235 7.69 15.81 -4.80
CA CYS A 235 7.29 14.78 -3.83
C CYS A 235 5.77 14.69 -3.67
N THR A 236 5.07 15.82 -3.76
CA THR A 236 3.61 15.86 -3.65
C THR A 236 2.93 15.30 -4.90
N HIS A 237 3.49 15.54 -6.09
CA HIS A 237 3.05 14.88 -7.33
C HIS A 237 3.27 13.38 -7.28
N PHE A 238 4.44 12.94 -6.81
CA PHE A 238 4.73 11.53 -6.57
C PHE A 238 3.69 10.90 -5.63
N LEU A 239 3.46 11.53 -4.46
CA LEU A 239 2.46 11.07 -3.50
C LEU A 239 1.06 11.02 -4.12
N SER A 240 0.68 12.03 -4.90
CA SER A 240 -0.60 12.04 -5.61
C SER A 240 -0.76 10.81 -6.50
N THR A 241 0.28 10.39 -7.22
CA THR A 241 0.18 9.22 -8.08
C THR A 241 0.01 7.93 -7.26
N VAL A 242 0.78 7.79 -6.18
CA VAL A 242 0.67 6.63 -5.27
C VAL A 242 -0.73 6.54 -4.64
N LEU A 243 -1.31 7.68 -4.24
CA LEU A 243 -2.66 7.73 -3.69
C LEU A 243 -3.71 7.34 -4.74
N VAL A 244 -3.62 7.88 -5.96
CA VAL A 244 -4.58 7.59 -7.03
C VAL A 244 -4.51 6.13 -7.46
N SER A 245 -3.31 5.58 -7.66
CA SER A 245 -3.16 4.17 -8.05
C SER A 245 -3.70 3.23 -6.97
N SER A 246 -3.38 3.49 -5.70
CA SER A 246 -3.92 2.71 -4.59
C SER A 246 -5.42 2.83 -4.44
N PHE A 247 -5.99 4.03 -4.62
CA PHE A 247 -7.43 4.23 -4.55
C PHE A 247 -8.14 3.49 -5.67
N SER A 248 -7.62 3.53 -6.89
CA SER A 248 -8.17 2.76 -8.02
C SER A 248 -8.18 1.26 -7.75
N VAL A 249 -7.10 0.72 -7.17
CA VAL A 249 -7.00 -0.69 -6.77
C VAL A 249 -8.02 -1.03 -5.67
N ALA A 250 -8.12 -0.20 -4.64
CA ALA A 250 -9.07 -0.39 -3.55
C ALA A 250 -10.52 -0.30 -4.03
N LEU A 251 -10.83 0.65 -4.91
CA LEU A 251 -12.15 0.81 -5.52
C LEU A 251 -12.50 -0.39 -6.39
N PHE A 252 -11.58 -0.83 -7.24
CA PHE A 252 -11.78 -2.04 -8.06
C PHE A 252 -12.04 -3.27 -7.20
N PHE A 253 -11.23 -3.49 -6.15
CA PHE A 253 -11.43 -4.61 -5.23
C PHE A 253 -12.77 -4.52 -4.49
N GLY A 254 -13.13 -3.32 -4.01
CA GLY A 254 -14.37 -3.06 -3.29
C GLY A 254 -15.60 -3.29 -4.14
N VAL A 255 -15.65 -2.70 -5.34
CA VAL A 255 -16.74 -2.87 -6.30
C VAL A 255 -16.87 -4.34 -6.72
N SER A 256 -15.75 -5.01 -7.02
CA SER A 256 -15.76 -6.41 -7.42
C SER A 256 -16.26 -7.32 -6.29
N THR A 257 -15.84 -7.07 -5.05
CA THR A 257 -16.30 -7.83 -3.88
C THR A 257 -17.78 -7.58 -3.58
N LEU A 258 -18.25 -6.34 -3.75
CA LEU A 258 -19.66 -6.00 -3.62
C LEU A 258 -20.51 -6.69 -4.70
N ALA A 259 -20.05 -6.66 -5.94
CA ALA A 259 -20.69 -7.34 -7.07
C ALA A 259 -20.76 -8.85 -6.83
N LEU A 260 -19.71 -9.47 -6.32
CA LEU A 260 -19.69 -10.89 -5.92
C LEU A 260 -20.66 -11.20 -4.77
N ARG A 261 -20.95 -10.24 -3.89
CA ARG A 261 -21.82 -10.42 -2.71
C ARG A 261 -23.30 -10.21 -3.02
N VAL A 262 -23.61 -9.22 -3.88
CA VAL A 262 -24.99 -8.79 -4.17
C VAL A 262 -25.50 -9.33 -5.51
N GLY A 263 -24.61 -9.69 -6.43
CA GLY A 263 -24.98 -10.13 -7.77
C GLY A 263 -25.81 -11.42 -7.75
N PRO A 264 -26.94 -11.49 -8.49
CA PRO A 264 -27.80 -12.67 -8.60
C PRO A 264 -27.22 -13.70 -9.59
N PHE A 265 -25.90 -13.95 -9.50
CA PHE A 265 -25.23 -14.88 -10.40
C PHE A 265 -25.41 -16.29 -9.85
N ASP A 266 -26.46 -16.97 -10.30
CA ASP A 266 -26.74 -18.38 -9.96
C ASP A 266 -25.51 -19.29 -10.21
N GLY A 267 -24.67 -18.94 -11.19
CA GLY A 267 -23.40 -19.62 -11.45
C GLY A 267 -22.41 -19.60 -10.28
N PHE A 268 -22.39 -18.56 -9.44
CA PHE A 268 -21.52 -18.52 -8.24
C PHE A 268 -22.12 -19.29 -7.07
N ARG A 269 -23.45 -19.26 -6.93
CA ARG A 269 -24.15 -19.99 -5.87
C ARG A 269 -24.03 -21.50 -6.06
N ASN A 270 -24.06 -21.94 -7.32
CA ASN A 270 -24.02 -23.35 -7.70
C ASN A 270 -22.59 -23.89 -7.87
N ASN A 271 -21.57 -23.04 -7.90
CA ASN A 271 -20.16 -23.45 -8.03
C ASN A 271 -19.26 -22.74 -7.00
N PRO A 272 -19.27 -23.21 -5.74
CA PRO A 272 -18.45 -22.68 -4.66
C PRO A 272 -16.93 -22.63 -4.93
N PRO A 273 -16.28 -23.65 -5.55
CA PRO A 273 -14.86 -23.56 -5.84
C PRO A 273 -14.53 -22.50 -6.89
N PHE A 274 -15.39 -22.29 -7.89
CA PHE A 274 -15.25 -21.18 -8.83
C PHE A 274 -15.40 -19.81 -8.15
N PHE A 275 -16.32 -19.69 -7.20
CA PHE A 275 -16.47 -18.48 -6.40
C PHE A 275 -15.23 -18.19 -5.53
N ALA A 276 -14.65 -19.21 -4.92
CA ALA A 276 -13.38 -19.08 -4.18
C ALA A 276 -12.23 -18.64 -5.10
N PHE A 277 -12.12 -19.24 -6.29
CA PHE A 277 -11.16 -18.81 -7.32
C PHE A 277 -11.33 -17.34 -7.67
N LEU A 278 -12.55 -16.89 -7.95
CA LEU A 278 -12.81 -15.50 -8.33
C LEU A 278 -12.43 -14.52 -7.21
N ARG A 279 -12.72 -14.85 -5.95
CA ARG A 279 -12.29 -14.03 -4.81
C ARG A 279 -10.77 -13.85 -4.77
N MET A 280 -10.01 -14.89 -5.10
CA MET A 280 -8.54 -14.85 -5.15
C MET A 280 -8.02 -14.14 -6.41
N ALA A 281 -8.68 -14.33 -7.56
CA ALA A 281 -8.32 -13.68 -8.82
C ALA A 281 -8.57 -12.17 -8.79
N ILE A 282 -9.63 -11.74 -8.11
CA ILE A 282 -10.02 -10.33 -7.96
C ILE A 282 -9.13 -9.59 -6.96
N TYR A 283 -8.35 -10.31 -6.14
CA TYR A 283 -7.47 -9.71 -5.13
C TYR A 283 -6.28 -8.98 -5.78
N PRO A 284 -6.31 -7.64 -5.94
CA PRO A 284 -5.39 -6.94 -6.82
C PRO A 284 -4.20 -6.36 -6.07
N ILE A 285 -4.14 -6.55 -4.75
CA ILE A 285 -3.17 -5.91 -3.86
C ILE A 285 -1.73 -6.33 -4.19
N PRO A 286 -1.40 -7.62 -4.43
CA PRO A 286 -0.05 -8.02 -4.80
C PRO A 286 0.44 -7.38 -6.11
N LEU A 287 -0.46 -7.24 -7.08
CA LEU A 287 -0.16 -6.56 -8.34
C LEU A 287 0.06 -5.06 -8.11
N ALA A 288 -0.74 -4.43 -7.24
CA ALA A 288 -0.54 -3.04 -6.89
C ALA A 288 0.82 -2.81 -6.22
N ASP A 289 1.20 -3.68 -5.27
CA ASP A 289 2.49 -3.60 -4.58
C ASP A 289 3.68 -3.83 -5.54
N LEU A 290 3.49 -4.58 -6.62
CA LEU A 290 4.47 -4.71 -7.71
C LEU A 290 4.53 -3.47 -8.61
N LEU A 291 3.37 -2.97 -9.04
CA LEU A 291 3.28 -1.89 -10.04
C LEU A 291 3.61 -0.52 -9.46
N ILE A 292 3.23 -0.24 -8.21
CA ILE A 292 3.44 1.06 -7.57
C ILE A 292 4.93 1.45 -7.57
N PRO A 293 5.88 0.63 -7.09
CA PRO A 293 7.31 0.98 -7.11
C PRO A 293 7.89 1.13 -8.52
N ILE A 294 7.44 0.31 -9.49
CA ILE A 294 7.90 0.41 -10.90
C ILE A 294 7.45 1.74 -11.49
N TYR A 295 6.16 2.04 -11.39
CA TYR A 295 5.58 3.28 -11.89
C TYR A 295 6.22 4.50 -11.21
N SER A 296 6.32 4.45 -9.88
CA SER A 296 6.98 5.44 -9.03
C SER A 296 8.43 5.71 -9.47
N GLY A 297 9.20 4.64 -9.73
CA GLY A 297 10.58 4.74 -10.19
C GLY A 297 10.70 5.40 -11.56
N ASN A 298 9.82 5.03 -12.49
CA ASN A 298 9.77 5.62 -13.82
C ASN A 298 9.39 7.11 -13.78
N GLN A 299 8.43 7.49 -12.93
CA GLN A 299 8.06 8.89 -12.74
C GLN A 299 9.24 9.70 -12.18
N MET A 300 9.89 9.22 -11.12
CA MET A 300 11.06 9.90 -10.55
C MET A 300 12.22 10.02 -11.55
N LYS A 301 12.44 9.00 -12.39
CA LYS A 301 13.44 9.05 -13.46
C LYS A 301 13.10 10.15 -14.47
N ARG A 302 11.83 10.20 -14.94
CA ARG A 302 11.37 11.22 -15.87
C ARG A 302 11.54 12.63 -15.31
N GLU A 303 11.17 12.85 -14.05
CA GLU A 303 11.35 14.16 -13.39
C GLU A 303 12.83 14.55 -13.29
N ARG A 304 13.73 13.61 -12.98
CA ARG A 304 15.18 13.88 -12.98
C ARG A 304 15.69 14.25 -14.37
N THR A 305 15.27 13.54 -15.40
CA THR A 305 15.66 13.84 -16.79
C THR A 305 15.19 15.23 -17.22
N VAL A 306 13.95 15.60 -16.92
CA VAL A 306 13.43 16.94 -17.24
C VAL A 306 14.21 18.03 -16.50
N LYS A 307 14.55 17.82 -15.22
CA LYS A 307 15.39 18.75 -14.44
C LYS A 307 16.80 18.89 -15.04
N MET A 308 17.42 17.78 -15.47
CA MET A 308 18.73 17.80 -16.12
C MET A 308 18.69 18.53 -17.47
N ILE A 309 17.64 18.36 -18.28
CA ILE A 309 17.49 19.08 -19.56
C ILE A 309 17.39 20.58 -19.32
N HIS A 310 16.50 21.03 -18.42
CA HIS A 310 16.38 22.45 -18.07
C HIS A 310 17.69 23.02 -17.52
N LEU A 311 18.41 22.23 -16.71
CA LEU A 311 19.72 22.64 -16.20
C LEU A 311 20.74 22.79 -17.33
N ASN A 312 20.82 21.83 -18.25
CA ASN A 312 21.72 21.90 -19.40
C ASN A 312 21.40 23.09 -20.33
N GLU A 313 20.12 23.39 -20.54
CA GLU A 313 19.69 24.57 -21.30
C GLU A 313 20.07 25.87 -20.59
N ALA A 314 19.87 25.95 -19.27
CA ALA A 314 20.31 27.11 -18.48
C ALA A 314 21.83 27.29 -18.50
N ILE A 315 22.60 26.20 -18.41
CA ILE A 315 24.07 26.20 -18.52
C ILE A 315 24.49 26.74 -19.88
N LYS A 316 23.87 26.26 -20.97
CA LYS A 316 24.19 26.69 -22.33
C LYS A 316 23.91 28.18 -22.54
N ASN A 317 22.88 28.71 -21.89
CA ASN A 317 22.46 30.10 -22.03
C ASN A 317 23.21 31.07 -21.09
N SER A 318 23.80 30.60 -19.99
CA SER A 318 24.48 31.46 -19.00
C SER A 318 25.51 30.70 -18.14
N PRO A 319 26.71 30.39 -18.69
CA PRO A 319 27.73 29.60 -17.99
C PRO A 319 28.26 30.28 -16.70
N GLU A 320 28.29 31.61 -16.65
CA GLU A 320 28.74 32.36 -15.46
C GLU A 320 27.77 32.25 -14.27
N VAL A 321 26.46 32.18 -14.55
CA VAL A 321 25.43 31.99 -13.51
C VAL A 321 25.52 30.58 -12.93
N TYR A 322 25.89 29.61 -13.75
CA TYR A 322 26.08 28.23 -13.32
C TYR A 322 27.28 28.04 -12.41
N ASP A 323 28.44 28.63 -12.74
CA ASP A 323 29.63 28.58 -11.88
C ASP A 323 29.35 29.20 -10.50
N LYS A 324 28.52 30.25 -10.46
CA LYS A 324 28.05 30.88 -9.23
C LYS A 324 27.06 30.01 -8.44
N MET A 325 26.15 29.30 -9.12
CA MET A 325 25.20 28.35 -8.49
C MET A 325 25.92 27.11 -7.93
N LEU A 326 26.90 26.56 -8.65
CA LEU A 326 27.74 25.45 -8.20
C LEU A 326 28.55 25.84 -6.97
N LYS A 327 29.24 26.99 -7.01
CA LYS A 327 29.98 27.50 -5.83
C LYS A 327 29.07 27.71 -4.61
N ALA A 328 27.80 28.09 -4.81
CA ALA A 328 26.84 28.26 -3.73
C ALA A 328 26.20 26.96 -3.21
N GLN A 329 26.28 25.85 -3.95
CA GLN A 329 25.80 24.53 -3.51
C GLN A 329 26.87 23.70 -2.78
N TRP A 330 28.15 24.06 -2.94
CA TRP A 330 29.30 23.31 -2.42
C TRP A 330 30.15 24.11 -1.41
N ALA A 331 29.79 25.37 -1.13
CA ALA A 331 30.22 26.14 0.03
C ALA A 331 29.14 26.06 1.11
#